data_AF-A0A7G9FE95-F1
#
_entry.id   AF-A0A7G9FE95-F1
#
_cell.length_a   1.000
_cell.length_b   1.000
_cell.length_c   1.000
_cell.angle_alpha   90.00
_cell.angle_beta   90.00
_cell.angle_gamma   90.00
#
_symmetry.space_group_name_H-M   'P 1'
#
loop_
_entity.id
_entity.type
_entity.pdbx_description
1 polymer ?
#
loop_
_entity_poly.entity_id
_entity_poly.type
_entity_poly.pdbx_seq_one_letter_code
_entity_poly.pdbx_strand_id
1 'polypeptide(L)'
;MKVISDIRIYKSKVENIEGNSLPSEFKATKILNAKIKRIVMALRENNFSFGDFDHLYINFTICNVENEISRAKRKIDKYHPWFRYYDVRVSEEMYKNTDEDFVISIIQKILTENFSSNAFPKVKIYDSDNKVILEKELPETNNLDSFDSLILSNRKLTIKPKKNSCENIKDNYIIIT
;
A
#
# COMPACT_ATOMS: atom_id res chain seq x y z
N MET A 1 6.45 0.18 11.26
CA MET A 1 5.86 0.70 10.00
C MET A 1 4.96 1.88 10.33
N LYS A 2 4.87 2.89 9.47
CA LYS A 2 4.01 4.06 9.73
C LYS A 2 2.58 3.76 9.29
N VAL A 3 1.61 3.88 10.20
CA VAL A 3 0.20 3.72 9.87
C VAL A 3 -0.24 4.89 8.98
N ILE A 4 -1.14 4.62 8.03
CA ILE A 4 -1.66 5.65 7.12
C ILE A 4 -2.16 6.89 7.87
N SER A 5 -1.68 8.04 7.42
CA SER A 5 -1.97 9.36 7.97
C SER A 5 -2.95 10.15 7.10
N ASP A 6 -2.80 10.11 5.77
CA ASP A 6 -3.65 10.91 4.88
C ASP A 6 -3.69 10.41 3.44
N ILE A 7 -4.75 10.80 2.72
CA ILE A 7 -4.85 10.69 1.26
C ILE A 7 -5.23 12.07 0.72
N ARG A 8 -4.45 12.60 -0.22
CA ARG A 8 -4.71 13.91 -0.83
C ARG A 8 -4.75 13.84 -2.35
N ILE A 9 -5.55 14.71 -2.93
CA ILE A 9 -5.80 14.75 -4.36
C ILE A 9 -5.24 16.04 -4.95
N TYR A 10 -4.60 15.90 -6.10
CA TYR A 10 -3.93 16.96 -6.84
C TYR A 10 -4.23 16.85 -8.33
N LYS A 11 -3.88 17.92 -9.06
CA LYS A 11 -3.95 18.01 -10.51
C LYS A 11 -2.72 18.66 -11.11
N SER A 12 -2.32 18.22 -12.29
CA SER A 12 -1.23 18.83 -13.04
C SER A 12 -1.45 18.73 -14.56
N LYS A 13 -0.96 19.73 -15.29
CA LYS A 13 -0.87 19.70 -16.76
C LYS A 13 0.55 19.43 -17.27
N VAL A 14 1.50 19.28 -16.35
CA VAL A 14 2.91 19.01 -16.62
C VAL A 14 3.31 17.73 -15.90
N GLU A 15 4.33 17.05 -16.39
CA GLU A 15 4.81 15.81 -15.78
C GLU A 15 5.28 16.04 -14.35
N ASN A 16 4.96 15.10 -13.46
CA ASN A 16 5.37 15.15 -12.07
C ASN A 16 6.78 14.57 -11.89
N ILE A 17 7.77 15.34 -12.35
CA ILE A 17 9.20 15.01 -12.33
C ILE A 17 10.01 16.13 -11.67
N GLU A 18 11.27 15.86 -11.36
CA GLU A 18 12.21 16.87 -10.88
C GLU A 18 12.32 18.05 -11.86
N GLY A 19 12.46 19.27 -11.33
CA GLY A 19 12.53 20.50 -12.13
C GLY A 19 11.18 21.08 -12.55
N ASN A 20 10.12 20.27 -12.64
CA ASN A 20 8.77 20.78 -12.89
C ASN A 20 8.10 21.28 -11.61
N SER A 21 7.11 22.17 -11.76
CA SER A 21 6.24 22.60 -10.66
C SER A 21 5.52 21.43 -10.02
N LEU A 22 5.27 21.52 -8.71
CA LEU A 22 4.48 20.54 -7.99
C LEU A 22 3.02 20.52 -8.49
N PRO A 23 2.34 19.37 -8.43
CA PRO A 23 0.90 19.30 -8.66
C PRO A 23 0.13 20.28 -7.78
N SER A 24 -0.88 20.92 -8.36
CA SER A 24 -1.75 21.87 -7.65
C SER A 24 -2.85 21.14 -6.90
N GLU A 25 -3.23 21.66 -5.73
CA GLU A 25 -4.31 21.08 -4.92
C GLU A 25 -5.61 20.98 -5.73
N PHE A 26 -6.22 19.80 -5.70
CA PHE A 26 -7.56 19.61 -6.25
C PHE A 26 -8.57 20.21 -5.28
N LYS A 27 -9.38 21.17 -5.76
CA LYS A 27 -10.48 21.76 -4.97
C LYS A 27 -11.62 20.75 -4.79
N ALA A 28 -11.41 19.78 -3.91
CA ALA A 28 -12.40 18.78 -3.56
C ALA A 28 -13.60 19.42 -2.85
N THR A 29 -14.79 18.90 -3.13
CA THR A 29 -15.98 19.26 -2.37
C THR A 29 -15.84 18.80 -0.91
N LYS A 30 -16.64 19.39 -0.01
CA LYS A 30 -16.70 18.93 1.39
C LYS A 30 -17.12 17.45 1.48
N ILE A 31 -17.97 17.00 0.56
CA ILE A 31 -18.49 15.62 0.50
C ILE A 31 -17.36 14.65 0.16
N LEU A 32 -16.62 14.92 -0.92
CA LEU A 32 -15.49 14.10 -1.32
C LEU A 32 -14.40 14.05 -0.23
N ASN A 33 -14.05 15.20 0.36
CA ASN A 33 -13.09 15.25 1.48
C ASN A 33 -13.56 14.39 2.67
N ALA A 34 -14.86 14.39 2.98
CA ALA A 34 -15.40 13.54 4.03
C ALA A 34 -15.33 12.04 3.66
N LYS A 35 -15.63 11.67 2.41
CA LYS A 35 -15.48 10.29 1.90
C LYS A 35 -14.02 9.82 2.01
N ILE A 36 -13.06 10.62 1.56
CA ILE A 36 -11.62 10.31 1.64
C ILE A 36 -11.17 10.13 3.10
N LYS A 37 -11.57 11.03 4.00
CA LYS A 37 -11.26 10.91 5.43
C LYS A 37 -11.80 9.62 6.03
N ARG A 38 -13.02 9.20 5.67
CA ARG A 38 -13.59 7.91 6.12
C ARG A 38 -12.78 6.72 5.64
N ILE A 39 -12.29 6.73 4.40
CA ILE A 39 -11.37 5.69 3.89
C ILE A 39 -10.10 5.64 4.73
N VAL A 40 -9.45 6.79 4.96
CA VAL A 40 -8.24 6.88 5.79
C VAL A 40 -8.48 6.38 7.21
N MET A 41 -9.61 6.75 7.84
CA MET A 41 -9.97 6.29 9.17
C MET A 41 -10.16 4.76 9.21
N ALA A 42 -10.92 4.20 8.27
CA ALA A 42 -11.15 2.75 8.20
C ALA A 42 -9.83 1.98 8.00
N LEU A 43 -8.94 2.47 7.13
CA LEU A 43 -7.62 1.87 6.94
C LEU A 43 -6.76 1.96 8.21
N ARG A 44 -6.78 3.11 8.88
CA ARG A 44 -6.04 3.34 10.14
C ARG A 44 -6.52 2.44 11.27
N GLU A 45 -7.82 2.27 11.42
CA GLU A 45 -8.42 1.37 12.42
C GLU A 45 -7.97 -0.09 12.24
N ASN A 46 -7.64 -0.46 11.00
CA ASN A 46 -7.08 -1.77 10.66
C ASN A 46 -5.54 -1.81 10.61
N ASN A 47 -4.85 -0.79 11.15
CA ASN A 47 -3.39 -0.66 11.15
C ASN A 47 -2.73 -0.74 9.76
N PHE A 48 -3.45 -0.34 8.71
CA PHE A 48 -2.91 -0.34 7.35
C PHE A 48 -1.70 0.60 7.23
N SER A 49 -0.68 0.15 6.50
CA SER A 49 0.57 0.88 6.31
C SER A 49 1.09 0.71 4.88
N PHE A 50 1.63 1.80 4.32
CA PHE A 50 2.36 1.77 3.06
C PHE A 50 3.84 1.34 3.22
N GLY A 51 4.29 1.08 4.45
CA GLY A 51 5.69 0.77 4.76
C GLY A 51 6.50 2.01 5.16
N ASP A 52 7.13 2.66 4.19
CA ASP A 52 8.12 3.75 4.39
C ASP A 52 7.51 5.16 4.41
N PHE A 53 6.25 5.32 4.01
CA PHE A 53 5.52 6.59 4.02
C PHE A 53 4.10 6.41 4.58
N ASP A 54 3.43 7.51 4.92
CA ASP A 54 2.10 7.49 5.53
C ASP A 54 1.09 8.45 4.86
N HIS A 55 1.52 9.27 3.90
CA HIS A 55 0.63 10.09 3.10
C HIS A 55 0.65 9.67 1.62
N LEU A 56 -0.52 9.30 1.09
CA LEU A 56 -0.67 8.99 -0.34
C LEU A 56 -1.22 10.20 -1.08
N TYR A 57 -0.44 10.73 -2.02
CA TYR A 57 -0.87 11.83 -2.87
C TYR A 57 -1.21 11.29 -4.25
N ILE A 58 -2.38 11.65 -4.76
CA ILE A 58 -2.87 11.19 -6.07
C ILE A 58 -2.95 12.41 -6.98
N ASN A 59 -2.23 12.38 -8.08
CA ASN A 59 -2.15 13.46 -9.06
C ASN A 59 -2.86 13.06 -10.35
N PHE A 60 -4.00 13.68 -10.63
CA PHE A 60 -4.69 13.53 -11.91
C PHE A 60 -4.05 14.42 -12.97
N THR A 61 -3.56 13.81 -14.05
CA THR A 61 -2.80 14.50 -15.10
C THR A 61 -3.24 14.11 -16.50
N ILE A 62 -3.12 15.05 -17.43
CA ILE A 62 -3.29 14.78 -18.88
C ILE A 62 -2.01 14.26 -19.53
N CYS A 63 -0.89 14.26 -18.79
CA CYS A 63 0.39 13.76 -19.26
C CYS A 63 0.35 12.24 -19.40
N ASN A 64 1.30 11.68 -20.15
CA ASN A 64 1.41 10.24 -20.27
C ASN A 64 1.90 9.63 -18.94
N VAL A 65 1.24 8.55 -18.52
CA VAL A 65 1.57 7.79 -17.31
C VAL A 65 1.67 6.32 -17.71
N GLU A 66 2.70 5.64 -17.21
CA GLU A 66 2.90 4.22 -17.46
C GLU A 66 1.74 3.41 -16.86
N ASN A 67 1.15 2.49 -17.62
CA ASN A 67 0.00 1.68 -17.21
C ASN A 67 -1.20 2.51 -16.72
N GLU A 68 -1.34 3.76 -17.18
CA GLU A 68 -2.37 4.74 -16.77
C GLU A 68 -2.28 5.22 -15.31
N ILE A 69 -1.77 4.39 -14.40
CA ILE A 69 -1.54 4.69 -13.00
C ILE A 69 -0.15 4.20 -12.64
N SER A 70 0.72 5.11 -12.19
CA SER A 70 2.04 4.74 -11.72
C SER A 70 2.50 5.64 -10.60
N ARG A 71 3.44 5.15 -9.78
CA ARG A 71 4.18 6.01 -8.87
C ARG A 71 4.87 7.12 -9.68
N ALA A 72 4.83 8.35 -9.17
CA ALA A 72 5.47 9.48 -9.83
C ALA A 72 6.98 9.28 -9.92
N LYS A 73 7.58 9.74 -11.02
CA LYS A 73 9.02 9.66 -11.29
C LYS A 73 9.84 10.72 -10.54
N ARG A 74 9.19 11.65 -9.86
CA ARG A 74 9.82 12.63 -8.97
C ARG A 74 10.61 11.94 -7.86
N LYS A 75 11.75 12.51 -7.47
CA LYS A 75 12.55 11.98 -6.37
C LYS A 75 11.80 12.20 -5.05
N ILE A 76 12.11 11.35 -4.07
CA ILE A 76 11.59 11.52 -2.72
C ILE A 76 12.17 12.81 -2.13
N ASP A 77 11.30 13.69 -1.63
CA ASP A 77 11.71 14.88 -0.90
C ASP A 77 12.44 14.44 0.39
N LYS A 78 13.68 14.91 0.56
CA LYS A 78 14.52 14.60 1.73
C LYS A 78 13.96 15.20 3.02
N TYR A 79 13.30 16.35 2.93
CA TYR A 79 12.71 17.06 4.07
C TYR A 79 11.31 16.54 4.37
N HIS A 80 10.61 16.03 3.35
CA HIS A 80 9.27 15.48 3.48
C HIS A 80 9.18 14.04 2.93
N PRO A 81 9.95 13.09 3.51
CA PRO A 81 9.99 11.72 2.99
C PRO A 81 8.73 10.92 3.33
N TRP A 82 7.74 11.54 3.97
CA TRP A 82 6.53 10.91 4.50
C TRP A 82 5.37 10.82 3.48
N PHE A 83 5.50 11.41 2.28
CA PHE A 83 4.50 11.26 1.22
C PHE A 83 5.06 10.67 -0.08
N ARG A 84 4.18 10.07 -0.89
CA ARG A 84 4.47 9.65 -2.26
C ARG A 84 3.35 10.06 -3.19
N TYR A 85 3.70 10.46 -4.41
CA TYR A 85 2.74 10.69 -5.49
C TYR A 85 2.50 9.41 -6.31
N TYR A 86 1.24 9.17 -6.63
CA TYR A 86 0.80 8.34 -7.74
C TYR A 86 0.18 9.25 -8.79
N ASP A 87 0.71 9.18 -10.01
CA ASP A 87 0.17 9.89 -11.16
C ASP A 87 -0.90 9.02 -11.82
N VAL A 88 -2.00 9.65 -12.22
CA VAL A 88 -3.16 9.01 -12.85
C VAL A 88 -3.47 9.76 -14.13
N ARG A 89 -3.33 9.07 -15.27
CA ARG A 89 -3.66 9.64 -16.58
C ARG A 89 -5.18 9.76 -16.71
N VAL A 90 -5.63 10.94 -17.07
CA VAL A 90 -7.04 11.24 -17.37
C VAL A 90 -7.15 12.00 -18.68
N SER A 91 -8.32 11.94 -19.32
CA SER A 91 -8.60 12.77 -20.49
C SER A 91 -8.68 14.26 -20.09
N GLU A 92 -8.55 15.16 -21.06
CA GLU A 92 -8.75 16.60 -20.81
C GLU A 92 -10.15 16.92 -20.24
N GLU A 93 -11.16 16.18 -20.68
CA GLU A 93 -12.53 16.33 -20.19
C GLU A 93 -12.63 15.95 -18.72
N MET A 94 -12.12 14.79 -18.33
CA MET A 94 -12.08 14.33 -16.94
C MET A 94 -11.19 15.22 -16.07
N TYR A 95 -10.13 15.80 -16.64
CA TYR A 95 -9.31 16.78 -15.95
C TYR A 95 -10.08 18.06 -15.61
N LYS A 96 -11.01 18.52 -16.48
CA LYS A 96 -11.86 19.68 -16.21
C LYS A 96 -12.98 19.32 -15.22
N ASN A 97 -13.65 18.20 -15.47
CA ASN A 97 -14.83 17.73 -14.76
C ASN A 97 -14.56 16.38 -14.11
N THR A 98 -13.78 16.39 -13.01
CA THR A 98 -13.47 15.14 -12.30
C THR A 98 -14.65 14.76 -11.43
N ASP A 99 -15.26 13.64 -11.75
CA ASP A 99 -16.34 13.04 -10.98
C ASP A 99 -15.86 12.53 -9.61
N GLU A 100 -16.69 12.69 -8.57
CA GLU A 100 -16.32 12.28 -7.21
C GLU A 100 -16.20 10.77 -7.07
N ASP A 101 -17.11 10.01 -7.68
CA ASP A 101 -17.13 8.56 -7.57
C ASP A 101 -15.97 7.96 -8.38
N PHE A 102 -15.57 8.60 -9.47
CA PHE A 102 -14.31 8.31 -10.15
C PHE A 102 -13.07 8.52 -9.26
N VAL A 103 -13.00 9.60 -8.47
CA VAL A 103 -11.87 9.78 -7.53
C VAL A 103 -11.81 8.65 -6.52
N ILE A 104 -12.95 8.24 -5.97
CA ILE A 104 -13.03 7.15 -5.00
C ILE A 104 -12.62 5.82 -5.64
N SER A 105 -13.06 5.52 -6.86
CA SER A 105 -12.69 4.29 -7.55
C SER A 105 -11.19 4.22 -7.83
N ILE A 106 -10.55 5.35 -8.15
CA ILE A 106 -9.11 5.44 -8.34
C ILE A 106 -8.34 5.23 -7.03
N ILE A 107 -8.82 5.79 -5.91
CA ILE A 107 -8.23 5.52 -4.60
C ILE A 107 -8.28 4.02 -4.31
N GLN A 108 -9.44 3.39 -4.51
CA GLN A 108 -9.61 1.95 -4.31
C GLN A 108 -8.66 1.15 -5.19
N LYS A 109 -8.60 1.46 -6.49
CA LYS A 109 -7.72 0.80 -7.46
C LYS A 109 -6.25 0.89 -7.06
N ILE A 110 -5.77 2.07 -6.65
CA ILE A 110 -4.39 2.24 -6.17
C ILE A 110 -4.14 1.39 -4.93
N LEU A 111 -5.06 1.42 -3.96
CA LEU A 111 -4.94 0.66 -2.72
C LEU A 111 -4.90 -0.85 -2.98
N THR A 112 -5.75 -1.37 -3.86
CA THR A 112 -5.77 -2.81 -4.16
C THR A 112 -4.58 -3.21 -5.01
N GLU A 113 -4.34 -2.57 -6.16
CA GLU A 113 -3.33 -3.04 -7.10
C GLU A 113 -1.90 -2.84 -6.63
N ASN A 114 -1.64 -1.88 -5.74
CA ASN A 114 -0.28 -1.55 -5.29
C ASN A 114 0.01 -1.91 -3.84
N PHE A 115 -1.03 -2.12 -3.02
CA PHE A 115 -0.86 -2.32 -1.59
C PHE A 115 -1.71 -3.45 -1.00
N SER A 116 -2.55 -4.12 -1.80
CA SER A 116 -3.09 -5.42 -1.41
C SER A 116 -2.18 -6.50 -1.99
N SER A 117 -1.21 -6.95 -1.18
CA SER A 117 -0.52 -8.20 -1.45
C SER A 117 -1.23 -9.30 -0.69
N ASN A 118 -1.92 -10.18 -1.41
CA ASN A 118 -2.22 -11.52 -0.92
C ASN A 118 -0.91 -12.30 -1.06
N ALA A 119 -0.05 -12.18 -0.04
CA ALA A 119 1.19 -12.94 0.00
C ALA A 119 0.89 -14.31 0.63
N PHE A 120 1.30 -15.38 -0.07
CA PHE A 120 1.41 -16.72 0.47
C PHE A 120 2.89 -16.99 0.79
N PRO A 121 3.40 -16.48 1.92
CA PRO A 121 4.79 -16.67 2.28
C PRO A 121 5.13 -18.15 2.39
N LYS A 122 6.34 -18.51 1.93
CA LYS A 122 6.87 -19.87 2.08
C LYS A 122 7.95 -19.85 3.14
N VAL A 123 7.91 -20.84 4.02
CA VAL A 123 9.00 -21.11 4.96
C VAL A 123 9.79 -22.30 4.46
N LYS A 124 11.12 -22.14 4.44
CA LYS A 124 12.08 -23.21 4.15
C LYS A 124 13.06 -23.33 5.32
N ILE A 125 13.28 -24.55 5.80
CA ILE A 125 14.30 -24.88 6.79
C ILE A 125 15.38 -25.68 6.09
N TYR A 126 16.63 -25.30 6.31
CA TYR A 126 17.82 -25.92 5.74
C TYR A 126 18.63 -26.61 6.84
N ASP A 127 19.33 -27.69 6.50
CA ASP A 127 20.36 -28.27 7.37
C ASP A 127 21.69 -27.50 7.25
N SER A 128 22.71 -27.97 7.98
CA SER A 128 24.06 -27.40 7.93
C SER A 128 24.70 -27.48 6.54
N ASP A 129 24.24 -28.38 5.68
CA ASP A 129 24.75 -28.61 4.33
C ASP A 129 23.92 -27.86 3.27
N ASN A 130 23.08 -26.91 3.68
CA ASN A 130 22.14 -26.15 2.83
C ASN A 130 21.12 -27.02 2.08
N LYS A 131 20.81 -28.21 2.57
CA LYS A 131 19.74 -29.04 2.02
C LYS A 131 18.41 -28.70 2.70
N VAL A 132 17.35 -28.52 1.89
CA VAL A 132 16.01 -28.25 2.42
C VAL A 132 15.50 -29.47 3.18
N ILE A 133 15.24 -29.29 4.47
CA ILE A 133 14.64 -30.29 5.36
C ILE A 133 13.12 -30.16 5.39
N LEU A 134 12.61 -28.92 5.25
CA LEU A 134 11.18 -28.63 5.36
C LEU A 134 10.83 -27.43 4.47
N GLU A 135 9.75 -27.56 3.70
CA GLU A 135 9.14 -26.47 2.95
C GLU A 135 7.63 -26.47 3.21
N LYS A 136 7.07 -25.31 3.60
CA LYS A 136 5.63 -25.17 3.82
C LYS A 136 5.14 -23.79 3.43
N GLU A 137 4.01 -23.75 2.73
CA GLU A 137 3.25 -22.53 2.49
C GLU A 137 2.54 -22.10 3.77
N LEU A 138 2.68 -20.83 4.11
CA LEU A 138 1.99 -20.21 5.24
C LEU A 138 0.63 -19.68 4.79
N PRO A 139 -0.29 -19.43 5.75
CA PRO A 139 -1.55 -18.77 5.46
C PRO A 139 -1.35 -17.44 4.74
N GLU A 140 -2.36 -17.04 3.99
CA GLU A 140 -2.43 -15.75 3.32
C GLU A 140 -2.17 -14.61 4.31
N THR A 141 -1.30 -13.68 3.91
CA THR A 141 -0.91 -12.53 4.70
C THR A 141 -0.92 -11.28 3.85
N ASN A 142 -1.23 -10.16 4.48
CA ASN A 142 -1.23 -8.85 3.82
C ASN A 142 0.20 -8.39 3.44
N ASN A 143 1.25 -8.90 4.11
CA ASN A 143 2.67 -8.65 3.83
C ASN A 143 3.60 -9.58 4.66
N LEU A 144 4.90 -9.62 4.35
CA LEU A 144 5.89 -10.43 5.10
C LEU A 144 6.14 -9.94 6.54
N ASP A 145 5.86 -8.67 6.83
CA ASP A 145 5.94 -8.10 8.18
C ASP A 145 4.82 -8.60 9.12
N SER A 146 3.92 -9.44 8.59
CA SER A 146 2.82 -10.07 9.32
C SER A 146 3.27 -11.11 10.35
N PHE A 147 4.56 -11.50 10.40
CA PHE A 147 5.06 -12.44 11.40
C PHE A 147 5.87 -11.72 12.48
N ASP A 148 5.49 -11.90 13.73
CA ASP A 148 6.06 -11.24 14.91
C ASP A 148 7.26 -12.00 15.47
N SER A 149 7.16 -13.34 15.52
CA SER A 149 8.26 -14.19 15.98
C SER A 149 8.29 -15.56 15.32
N LEU A 150 9.51 -16.08 15.19
CA LEU A 150 9.83 -17.41 14.71
C LEU A 150 10.58 -18.15 15.82
N ILE A 151 9.99 -19.22 16.36
CA ILE A 151 10.58 -20.01 17.44
C ILE A 151 10.83 -21.42 16.92
N LEU A 152 12.11 -21.77 16.78
CA LEU A 152 12.54 -23.12 16.42
C LEU A 152 12.83 -23.92 17.68
N SER A 153 12.25 -25.11 17.77
CA SER A 153 12.57 -26.14 18.77
C SER A 153 12.90 -27.46 18.06
N ASN A 154 13.45 -28.44 18.78
CA ASN A 154 14.02 -29.68 18.21
C ASN A 154 13.23 -30.33 17.05
N ARG A 155 11.89 -30.26 17.04
CA ARG A 155 11.04 -30.80 15.95
C ARG A 155 9.87 -29.91 15.56
N LYS A 156 9.91 -28.62 15.93
CA LYS A 156 8.75 -27.77 15.75
C LYS A 156 9.17 -26.32 15.52
N LEU A 157 8.71 -25.78 14.40
CA LEU A 157 8.71 -24.34 14.15
C LEU A 157 7.35 -23.78 14.56
N THR A 158 7.38 -22.81 15.48
CA THR A 158 6.21 -22.04 15.88
C THR A 158 6.35 -20.63 15.32
N ILE A 159 5.39 -20.23 14.51
CA ILE A 159 5.35 -18.89 13.91
C ILE A 159 4.21 -18.14 14.57
N LYS A 160 4.51 -16.99 15.16
CA LYS A 160 3.50 -16.11 15.76
C LYS A 160 3.19 -14.99 14.77
N PRO A 161 2.03 -14.99 14.13
CA PRO A 161 1.59 -13.85 13.35
C PRO A 161 1.26 -12.66 14.25
N LYS A 162 1.34 -11.45 13.70
CA LYS A 162 0.83 -10.25 14.37
C LYS A 162 -0.69 -10.33 14.46
N LYS A 163 -1.26 -9.65 15.46
CA LYS A 163 -2.72 -9.66 15.65
C LYS A 163 -3.42 -9.16 14.37
N ASN A 164 -4.39 -9.93 13.87
CA ASN A 164 -5.18 -9.67 12.66
C ASN A 164 -4.39 -9.65 11.33
N SER A 165 -3.16 -10.20 11.28
CA SER A 165 -2.35 -10.17 10.06
C SER A 165 -2.54 -11.36 9.12
N CYS A 166 -3.25 -12.39 9.59
CA CYS A 166 -3.61 -13.58 8.83
C CYS A 166 -5.09 -13.86 9.06
N GLU A 167 -5.87 -14.04 8.00
CA GLU A 167 -7.24 -14.49 8.12
C GLU A 167 -7.30 -15.98 8.53
N ASN A 168 -8.34 -16.36 9.28
CA ASN A 168 -8.69 -17.76 9.57
C ASN A 168 -7.74 -18.60 10.44
N ILE A 169 -6.79 -18.02 11.17
CA ILE A 169 -6.03 -18.82 12.15
C ILE A 169 -6.82 -18.92 13.47
N LYS A 170 -7.39 -20.11 13.73
CA LYS A 170 -8.14 -20.41 14.97
C LYS A 170 -7.28 -20.30 16.23
N ASP A 171 -5.97 -20.49 16.08
CA ASP A 171 -4.97 -20.41 17.13
C ASP A 171 -4.05 -19.22 16.88
N ASN A 172 -3.56 -18.53 17.91
CA ASN A 172 -2.65 -17.39 17.75
C ASN A 172 -1.24 -17.74 17.20
N TYR A 173 -1.07 -18.96 16.65
CA TYR A 173 0.20 -19.54 16.24
C TYR A 173 0.02 -20.48 15.05
N ILE A 174 0.99 -20.48 14.15
CA ILE A 174 1.14 -21.51 13.11
C ILE A 174 2.19 -22.51 13.60
N ILE A 175 1.80 -23.77 13.69
CA ILE A 175 2.68 -24.85 14.12
C ILE A 175 3.07 -25.69 12.89
N ILE A 176 4.37 -25.87 12.71
CA ILE A 176 4.92 -26.76 11.69
C ILE A 176 5.77 -27.81 12.39
N THR A 177 5.44 -29.08 12.16
CA THR A 177 6.06 -30.29 12.71
C THR A 177 6.50 -31.19 11.58
#